data_AF-A0A9D5S5I6-F1
#
_entry.id   AF-A0A9D5S5I6-F1
#
_cell.length_a   1.000
_cell.length_b   1.000
_cell.length_c   1.000
_cell.angle_alpha   90.00
_cell.angle_beta   90.00
_cell.angle_gamma   90.00
#
_symmetry.space_group_name_H-M   'P 1'
#
loop_
_entity.id
_entity.type
_entity.pdbx_description
1 polymer ?
#
loop_
_entity_poly.entity_id
_entity_poly.type
_entity_poly.pdbx_seq_one_letter_code
_entity_poly.pdbx_strand_id
1 'polypeptide(L)'
;MEKKCLLIPFFGSLLVFLLTCWTAAFRGPSAEWAESVSFFLFTYCMLERYAKKDTDGIPVVLMIMLGRIILEIPIRIDYFSGTIGSLFVTIVVLIAIVLSMSYWYKKKLYILILSLVIMMLLNTFGHDLWMKHVWGKVG
;
A
#
# COMPACT_ATOMS: atom_id res chain seq x y z
N MET A 1 -8.23 -1.79 26.83
CA MET A 1 -7.65 -1.64 25.47
C MET A 1 -6.15 -1.87 25.56
N GLU A 2 -5.67 -3.09 25.31
CA GLU A 2 -4.24 -3.35 25.40
C GLU A 2 -3.52 -2.76 24.18
N LYS A 3 -2.77 -1.68 24.38
CA LYS A 3 -1.90 -1.02 23.37
C LYS A 3 -1.02 -2.00 22.59
N LYS A 4 -0.72 -3.17 23.16
CA LYS A 4 0.03 -4.27 22.54
C LYS A 4 -0.65 -4.86 21.30
N CYS A 5 -1.98 -4.78 21.20
CA CYS A 5 -2.72 -5.36 20.07
C CYS A 5 -2.44 -4.59 18.76
N LEU A 6 -2.17 -3.29 18.78
CA LEU A 6 -1.97 -2.50 17.57
C LEU A 6 -0.53 -2.48 17.04
N LEU A 7 0.41 -3.05 17.79
CA LEU A 7 1.81 -3.17 17.35
C LEU A 7 1.97 -4.22 16.24
N ILE A 8 1.16 -5.28 16.24
CA ILE A 8 1.22 -6.34 15.24
C ILE A 8 0.93 -5.81 13.82
N PRO A 9 -0.16 -5.07 13.55
CA PRO A 9 -0.40 -4.52 12.21
C PRO A 9 0.69 -3.53 11.78
N PHE A 10 1.26 -2.77 12.72
CA PHE A 10 2.36 -1.85 12.45
C PHE A 10 3.67 -2.57 12.06
N PHE A 11 4.14 -3.52 12.89
CA PHE A 11 5.36 -4.28 12.58
C PHE A 11 5.16 -5.24 11.41
N GLY A 12 3.94 -5.76 11.23
CA GLY A 12 3.60 -6.58 10.08
C GLY A 12 3.64 -5.78 8.78
N SER A 13 3.15 -4.53 8.75
CA SER A 13 3.24 -3.71 7.55
C SER A 13 4.68 -3.31 7.21
N LEU A 14 5.51 -3.04 8.23
CA LEU A 14 6.96 -2.88 8.08
C LEU A 14 7.61 -4.10 7.43
N LEU A 15 7.27 -5.30 7.92
CA LEU A 15 7.83 -6.54 7.39
C LEU A 15 7.37 -6.81 5.96
N VAL A 16 6.09 -6.55 5.64
CA VAL A 16 5.58 -6.64 4.25
C VAL A 16 6.34 -5.69 3.35
N PHE A 17 6.57 -4.44 3.76
CA PHE A 17 7.35 -3.49 2.98
C PHE A 17 8.75 -4.01 2.70
N LEU A 18 9.48 -4.48 3.72
CA LEU A 18 10.84 -5.03 3.54
C LEU A 18 10.86 -6.26 2.62
N LEU A 19 9.85 -7.12 2.71
CA LEU A 19 9.69 -8.29 1.83
C LEU A 19 9.35 -7.91 0.39
N THR A 20 8.78 -6.73 0.16
CA THR A 20 8.47 -6.25 -1.19
C THR A 20 9.51 -5.29 -1.74
N CYS A 21 10.39 -4.70 -0.92
CA CYS A 21 11.38 -3.70 -1.36
C CYS A 21 12.28 -4.17 -2.52
N TRP A 22 12.59 -5.46 -2.61
CA TRP A 22 13.43 -5.99 -3.69
C TRP A 22 12.78 -5.87 -5.07
N THR A 23 11.45 -5.74 -5.16
CA THR A 23 10.75 -5.60 -6.44
C THR A 23 11.02 -4.27 -7.12
N ALA A 24 11.50 -3.27 -6.38
CA ALA A 24 12.00 -2.01 -6.92
C ALA A 24 13.22 -2.19 -7.86
N ALA A 25 13.90 -3.35 -7.82
CA ALA A 25 14.99 -3.66 -8.75
C ALA A 25 14.49 -3.96 -10.17
N PHE A 26 13.22 -4.33 -10.34
CA PHE A 26 12.64 -4.61 -11.65
C PHE A 26 12.17 -3.32 -12.32
N ARG A 27 12.28 -3.28 -13.65
CA ARG A 27 11.80 -2.14 -14.46
C ARG A 27 10.29 -2.24 -14.69
N GLY A 28 9.64 -1.08 -14.76
CA GLY A 28 8.20 -0.96 -15.05
C GLY A 28 7.31 -1.18 -13.82
N PRO A 29 6.01 -1.47 -14.01
CA PRO A 29 4.98 -1.39 -12.96
C PRO A 29 5.02 -2.53 -11.92
N SER A 30 6.07 -3.35 -11.95
CA SER A 30 6.16 -4.58 -11.17
C SER A 30 6.26 -4.33 -9.65
N ALA A 31 6.91 -3.24 -9.25
CA ALA A 31 7.02 -2.85 -7.85
C ALA A 31 5.64 -2.44 -7.31
N GLU A 32 4.90 -1.63 -8.07
CA GLU A 32 3.54 -1.19 -7.76
C GLU A 32 2.61 -2.38 -7.60
N TRP A 33 2.66 -3.34 -8.53
CA TRP A 33 1.87 -4.57 -8.45
C TRP A 33 2.20 -5.38 -7.19
N ALA A 34 3.48 -5.68 -6.96
CA ALA A 34 3.89 -6.53 -5.84
C ALA A 34 3.53 -5.90 -4.50
N GLU A 35 3.81 -4.61 -4.33
CA GLU A 35 3.50 -3.90 -3.09
C GLU A 35 2.00 -3.75 -2.87
N SER A 36 1.25 -3.26 -3.88
CA SER A 36 -0.17 -2.98 -3.73
C SER A 36 -0.99 -4.24 -3.45
N VAL A 37 -0.68 -5.37 -4.12
CA VAL A 37 -1.34 -6.65 -3.86
C VAL A 37 -0.99 -7.18 -2.47
N SER A 38 0.28 -7.11 -2.07
CA SER A 38 0.73 -7.58 -0.75
C SER A 38 0.05 -6.80 0.37
N PHE A 39 0.00 -5.46 0.25
CA PHE A 39 -0.66 -4.60 1.23
C PHE A 39 -2.18 -4.75 1.23
N PHE A 40 -2.81 -4.97 0.07
CA PHE A 40 -4.25 -5.26 -0.01
C PHE A 40 -4.60 -6.53 0.77
N LEU A 41 -3.88 -7.62 0.51
CA LEU A 41 -4.09 -8.91 1.17
C LEU A 41 -3.75 -8.86 2.66
N PHE A 42 -2.62 -8.26 3.02
CA PHE A 42 -2.20 -8.10 4.41
C PHE A 42 -3.24 -7.30 5.22
N THR A 43 -3.71 -6.18 4.67
CA THR A 43 -4.75 -5.35 5.30
C THR A 43 -6.03 -6.16 5.52
N TYR A 44 -6.46 -6.93 4.52
CA TYR A 44 -7.65 -7.78 4.63
C TYR A 44 -7.48 -8.82 5.74
N CYS A 45 -6.35 -9.52 5.78
CA CYS A 45 -6.05 -10.53 6.80
C CYS A 45 -5.98 -9.94 8.21
N MET A 46 -5.39 -8.75 8.37
CA MET A 46 -5.37 -8.06 9.65
C MET A 46 -6.77 -7.65 10.07
N LEU A 47 -7.55 -7.01 9.19
CA LEU A 47 -8.92 -6.63 9.50
C LEU A 47 -9.78 -7.84 9.91
N GLU A 48 -9.69 -8.98 9.21
CA GLU A 48 -10.35 -10.23 9.62
C GLU A 48 -9.91 -10.74 11.00
N ARG A 49 -8.60 -10.70 11.28
CA ARG A 49 -8.05 -11.17 12.56
C ARG A 49 -8.53 -10.31 13.74
N TYR A 50 -8.65 -9.01 13.54
CA TYR A 50 -9.05 -8.06 14.59
C TYR A 50 -10.56 -7.91 14.71
N ALA A 51 -11.33 -8.18 13.65
CA ALA A 51 -12.78 -8.31 13.70
C ALA A 51 -13.22 -9.36 14.73
N LYS A 52 -12.53 -10.52 14.76
CA LYS A 52 -12.77 -11.60 15.73
C LYS A 52 -12.50 -11.20 17.18
N LYS A 53 -11.80 -10.09 17.40
CA LYS A 53 -11.45 -9.56 18.73
C LYS A 53 -12.26 -8.31 19.09
N ASP A 54 -13.35 -8.04 18.38
CA ASP A 54 -14.23 -6.87 18.60
C ASP A 54 -13.47 -5.53 18.59
N THR A 55 -12.44 -5.45 17.74
CA THR A 55 -11.63 -4.24 17.56
C THR A 55 -12.08 -3.51 16.31
N ASP A 56 -12.25 -2.18 16.41
CA ASP A 56 -12.53 -1.33 15.25
C ASP A 56 -11.43 -1.45 14.19
N GLY A 57 -11.82 -1.48 12.92
CA GLY A 57 -10.92 -1.62 11.78
C GLY A 57 -10.11 -0.35 11.49
N ILE A 58 -10.61 0.83 11.86
CA ILE A 58 -9.95 2.12 11.58
C ILE A 58 -8.56 2.18 12.24
N PRO A 59 -8.38 1.92 13.56
CA PRO A 59 -7.06 1.90 14.18
C PRO A 59 -6.08 0.92 13.54
N VAL A 60 -6.55 -0.23 13.08
CA VAL A 60 -5.71 -1.24 12.40
C VAL A 60 -5.17 -0.68 11.09
N VAL A 61 -6.05 -0.09 10.26
CA VAL A 61 -5.66 0.51 8.98
C VAL A 61 -4.69 1.66 9.15
N LEU A 62 -4.91 2.54 10.15
CA LEU A 62 -3.99 3.63 10.46
C LEU A 62 -2.61 3.11 10.85
N MET A 63 -2.52 2.04 11.63
CA MET A 63 -1.24 1.44 12.02
C MET A 63 -0.51 0.80 10.82
N ILE A 64 -1.26 0.19 9.90
CA ILE A 64 -0.69 -0.35 8.66
C ILE A 64 -0.10 0.78 7.80
N MET A 65 -0.85 1.87 7.60
CA MET A 65 -0.40 3.06 6.86
C MET A 65 0.83 3.69 7.51
N LEU A 66 0.84 3.85 8.83
CA LEU A 66 1.98 4.39 9.57
C LEU A 66 3.23 3.53 9.39
N GLY A 67 3.12 2.20 9.51
CA GLY A 67 4.26 1.30 9.31
C GLY A 67 4.77 1.30 7.86
N ARG A 68 3.94 1.60 6.86
CA ARG A 68 4.38 1.79 5.46
C ARG A 68 5.17 3.09 5.29
N ILE A 69 4.68 4.20 5.85
CA ILE A 69 5.23 5.55 5.63
C ILE A 69 6.53 5.78 6.41
N ILE A 70 6.67 5.20 7.60
CA ILE A 70 7.78 5.50 8.51
C ILE A 70 9.17 5.18 7.92
N LEU A 71 9.29 4.14 7.09
CA LEU A 71 10.54 3.79 6.42
C LEU A 71 10.77 4.57 5.12
N GLU A 72 9.72 5.11 4.50
CA GLU A 72 9.90 5.91 3.30
C GLU A 72 10.47 7.28 3.56
N ILE A 73 10.06 7.94 4.65
CA ILE A 73 10.51 9.29 4.95
C ILE A 73 12.05 9.39 4.99
N PRO A 74 12.78 8.52 5.71
CA PRO A 74 14.24 8.52 5.71
C PRO A 74 14.83 8.27 4.31
N ILE A 75 14.35 7.25 3.59
CA ILE A 75 14.86 6.86 2.27
C ILE A 75 14.72 8.01 1.25
N ARG A 76 13.63 8.77 1.35
CA ARG A 76 13.32 9.90 0.46
C ARG A 76 14.14 11.16 0.76
N ILE A 77 14.59 11.35 2.00
CA ILE A 77 15.44 12.49 2.39
C ILE A 77 16.85 12.35 1.76
N ASP A 78 17.39 11.13 1.74
CA ASP A 78 18.74 10.87 1.20
C ASP A 78 18.79 10.94 -0.34
N TYR A 79 17.68 10.69 -1.05
CA TYR A 79 17.62 10.63 -2.53
C TYR A 79 16.42 11.39 -3.14
N PHE A 80 16.38 12.71 -2.95
CA PHE A 80 15.25 13.56 -3.35
C PHE A 80 14.91 13.54 -4.87
N SER A 81 15.90 13.41 -5.75
CA SER A 81 15.68 13.41 -7.21
C SER A 81 15.03 12.13 -7.74
N GLY A 82 15.30 10.97 -7.13
CA GLY A 82 14.61 9.71 -7.44
C GLY A 82 13.26 9.55 -6.73
N THR A 83 12.99 10.40 -5.74
CA THR A 83 11.82 10.32 -4.85
C THR A 83 10.50 10.54 -5.58
N ILE A 84 10.48 11.39 -6.61
CA ILE A 84 9.23 11.72 -7.32
C ILE A 84 8.72 10.49 -8.09
N GLY A 85 9.61 9.70 -8.70
CA GLY A 85 9.24 8.45 -9.36
C GLY A 85 8.65 7.43 -8.38
N SER A 86 9.33 7.21 -7.25
CA SER A 86 8.91 6.24 -6.24
C SER A 86 7.72 6.69 -5.38
N LEU A 87 7.33 7.97 -5.43
CA LEU A 87 6.15 8.50 -4.71
C LEU A 87 4.86 7.84 -5.19
N PHE A 88 4.80 7.51 -6.48
CA PHE A 88 3.60 6.89 -7.07
C PHE A 88 3.29 5.54 -6.45
N VAL A 89 4.33 4.70 -6.21
CA VAL A 89 4.20 3.40 -5.55
C VAL A 89 3.47 3.55 -4.22
N THR A 90 3.87 4.52 -3.41
CA THR A 90 3.26 4.80 -2.10
C THR A 90 1.80 5.19 -2.22
N ILE A 91 1.47 6.07 -3.16
CA ILE A 91 0.09 6.50 -3.40
C ILE A 91 -0.77 5.29 -3.74
N VAL A 92 -0.30 4.43 -4.65
CA VAL A 92 -1.03 3.24 -5.07
C VAL A 92 -1.20 2.24 -3.91
N VAL A 93 -0.16 2.05 -3.09
CA VAL A 93 -0.24 1.19 -1.89
C VAL A 93 -1.25 1.73 -0.88
N LEU A 94 -1.26 3.04 -0.61
CA LEU A 94 -2.23 3.66 0.29
C LEU A 94 -3.67 3.48 -0.23
N ILE A 95 -3.88 3.64 -1.53
CA ILE A 95 -5.19 3.38 -2.16
C ILE A 95 -5.56 1.90 -2.00
N ALA A 96 -4.63 0.96 -2.21
CA ALA A 96 -4.89 -0.47 -2.04
C ALA A 96 -5.30 -0.83 -0.60
N ILE A 97 -4.69 -0.21 0.41
CA ILE A 97 -5.09 -0.37 1.82
C ILE A 97 -6.55 0.10 2.03
N VAL A 98 -6.91 1.27 1.49
CA VAL A 98 -8.28 1.82 1.60
C VAL A 98 -9.31 0.95 0.86
N LEU A 99 -8.96 0.46 -0.32
CA LEU A 99 -9.80 -0.46 -1.09
C LEU A 99 -10.02 -1.78 -0.33
N SER A 100 -8.98 -2.31 0.30
CA SER A 100 -9.07 -3.52 1.14
C SER A 100 -10.02 -3.32 2.33
N MET A 101 -9.93 -2.17 3.00
CA MET A 101 -10.85 -1.78 4.07
C MET A 101 -12.30 -1.66 3.56
N SER A 102 -12.49 -1.04 2.39
CA SER A 102 -13.80 -0.85 1.77
C SER A 102 -14.46 -2.19 1.43
N TYR A 103 -13.69 -3.11 0.87
CA TYR A 103 -14.13 -4.48 0.62
C TYR A 103 -14.43 -5.21 1.93
N TRP A 104 -13.57 -5.10 2.94
CA TRP A 104 -13.76 -5.73 4.24
C TRP A 104 -15.06 -5.28 4.93
N TYR A 105 -15.39 -3.98 4.89
CA TYR A 105 -16.59 -3.45 5.55
C TYR A 105 -17.90 -3.96 4.96
N LYS A 106 -17.95 -4.14 3.64
CA LYS A 106 -19.19 -4.49 2.91
C LYS A 106 -19.27 -5.96 2.51
N LYS A 107 -18.13 -6.65 2.34
CA LYS A 107 -18.00 -8.04 1.89
C LYS A 107 -18.76 -8.37 0.60
N LYS A 108 -18.97 -7.38 -0.27
CA LYS A 108 -19.67 -7.57 -1.54
C LYS A 108 -18.67 -7.82 -2.68
N LEU A 109 -18.95 -8.82 -3.51
CA LEU A 109 -18.10 -9.21 -4.62
C LEU A 109 -17.86 -8.05 -5.61
N TYR A 110 -18.88 -7.24 -5.89
CA TYR A 110 -18.74 -6.09 -6.79
C TYR A 110 -17.71 -5.05 -6.29
N ILE A 111 -17.51 -4.93 -4.98
CA ILE A 111 -16.50 -4.01 -4.40
C ILE A 111 -15.10 -4.60 -4.56
N LEU A 112 -14.96 -5.93 -4.44
CA LEU A 112 -13.69 -6.60 -4.73
C LEU A 112 -13.32 -6.42 -6.20
N ILE A 113 -14.26 -6.68 -7.12
CA ILE A 113 -14.05 -6.49 -8.56
C ILE A 113 -13.67 -5.04 -8.85
N LEU A 114 -14.41 -4.07 -8.30
CA LEU A 114 -14.10 -2.66 -8.47
C LEU A 114 -12.70 -2.30 -7.94
N SER A 115 -12.33 -2.83 -6.76
CA SER A 115 -11.00 -2.62 -6.17
C SER A 115 -9.88 -3.16 -7.07
N LEU A 116 -10.07 -4.36 -7.63
CA LEU A 116 -9.11 -4.98 -8.55
C LEU A 116 -9.00 -4.19 -9.86
N VAL A 117 -10.10 -3.69 -10.41
CA VAL A 117 -10.11 -2.83 -11.61
C VAL A 117 -9.36 -1.53 -11.33
N ILE A 118 -9.62 -0.86 -10.20
CA ILE A 118 -8.91 0.36 -9.81
C ILE A 118 -7.41 0.10 -9.66
N MET A 119 -7.03 -0.97 -8.94
CA MET A 119 -5.62 -1.34 -8.80
C MET A 119 -4.96 -1.64 -10.14
N MET A 120 -5.64 -2.37 -11.03
CA MET A 120 -5.13 -2.66 -12.38
C MET A 120 -4.89 -1.36 -13.15
N LEU A 121 -5.85 -0.45 -13.16
CA LEU A 121 -5.73 0.84 -13.86
C LEU A 121 -4.60 1.71 -13.30
N LEU A 122 -4.47 1.78 -11.97
CA LEU A 122 -3.42 2.57 -11.33
C LEU A 122 -2.03 1.97 -11.56
N ASN A 123 -1.89 0.65 -11.39
CA ASN A 123 -0.62 -0.03 -11.56
C ASN A 123 -0.11 0.03 -13.01
N THR A 124 -0.99 -0.04 -14.02
CA THR A 124 -0.55 -0.03 -15.43
C THR A 124 -0.59 1.38 -16.03
N PHE A 125 -1.78 1.93 -16.23
CA PHE A 125 -1.95 3.22 -16.89
C PHE A 125 -1.50 4.39 -16.01
N GLY A 126 -1.79 4.31 -14.71
CA GLY A 126 -1.35 5.33 -13.76
C GLY A 126 0.18 5.44 -13.69
N HIS A 127 0.88 4.30 -13.66
CA HIS A 127 2.34 4.27 -13.70
C HIS A 127 2.89 4.91 -14.98
N ASP A 128 2.38 4.52 -16.15
CA ASP A 128 2.83 5.07 -17.43
C ASP A 128 2.63 6.59 -17.53
N LEU A 129 1.47 7.08 -17.09
CA LEU A 129 1.17 8.51 -17.05
C LEU A 129 2.08 9.26 -16.07
N TRP A 130 2.32 8.68 -14.89
CA TRP A 130 3.21 9.26 -13.90
C TRP A 130 4.63 9.35 -14.42
N MET A 131 5.17 8.27 -14.99
CA MET A 131 6.51 8.25 -15.54
C MET A 131 6.66 9.22 -16.71
N LYS A 132 5.67 9.32 -17.61
CA LYS A 132 5.66 10.35 -18.66
C LYS A 132 5.70 11.77 -18.07
N HIS A 133 4.97 12.03 -16.99
CA HIS A 133 4.96 13.33 -16.35
C HIS A 133 6.30 13.67 -15.68
N VAL A 134 6.86 12.72 -14.94
CA VAL A 134 8.11 12.90 -14.21
C VAL A 134 9.28 13.07 -15.19
N TRP A 135 9.36 12.23 -16.21
CA TRP A 135 10.48 12.23 -17.16
C TRP A 135 10.31 13.27 -18.29
N GLY A 136 9.07 13.60 -18.67
CA GLY A 136 8.77 14.64 -19.65
C GLY A 136 9.05 16.07 -19.17
N LYS A 137 9.33 16.27 -17.88
CA LYS A 137 9.74 17.55 -17.29
C LYS A 137 11.25 17.70 -17.09
N VAL A 138 12.04 16.69 -17.45
CA VAL A 138 13.52 16.69 -17.32
C VAL A 138 14.20 16.87 -18.69
N GLY A 139 13.44 17.27 -19.72
CA GLY A 139 13.92 17.60 -21.06
C GLY A 139 13.98 19.09 -21.30
#